data_AF-A0A4V6MTT3-F1
#
_entry.id   AF-A0A4V6MTT3-F1
#
_cell.length_a   1.000
_cell.length_b   1.000
_cell.length_c   1.000
_cell.angle_alpha   90.00
_cell.angle_beta   90.00
_cell.angle_gamma   90.00
#
_symmetry.space_group_name_H-M   'P 1'
#
loop_
_entity.id
_entity.type
_entity.pdbx_description
1 polymer ?
#
loop_
_entity_poly.entity_id
_entity_poly.type
_entity_poly.pdbx_seq_one_letter_code
_entity_poly.pdbx_strand_id
1 'polypeptide(L)'
;MNEEKKQKAIALIKQGLETVLEREYTEIAEIPVDDEDMVQVKYSFVHDGVEGIFTVVGQSQHNVEGTDEGLLRLSLFSQFDEDSSHYQSMTAKDQVDNDLLNVEEYLHRHINEG
;
A
#
# COMPACT_ATOMS: atom_id res chain seq x y z
N MET A 1 -1.57 -11.41 -11.21
CA MET A 1 -0.15 -11.62 -10.77
C MET A 1 0.02 -13.04 -10.25
N ASN A 2 1.25 -13.60 -10.19
CA ASN A 2 1.47 -14.86 -9.47
C ASN A 2 1.67 -14.62 -7.95
N GLU A 3 1.55 -15.67 -7.14
CA GLU A 3 1.68 -15.59 -5.68
C GLU A 3 3.05 -15.04 -5.23
N GLU A 4 4.13 -15.38 -5.93
CA GLU A 4 5.47 -14.85 -5.66
C GLU A 4 5.53 -13.32 -5.82
N LYS A 5 4.99 -12.78 -6.92
CA LYS A 5 4.94 -11.32 -7.15
C LYS A 5 4.00 -10.65 -6.16
N LYS A 6 2.92 -11.32 -5.75
CA LYS A 6 1.99 -10.84 -4.73
C LYS A 6 2.70 -10.67 -3.38
N GLN A 7 3.40 -11.70 -2.92
CA GLN A 7 4.16 -11.67 -1.68
C GLN A 7 5.33 -10.69 -1.74
N LYS A 8 6.01 -10.57 -2.89
CA LYS A 8 7.04 -9.54 -3.11
C LYS A 8 6.45 -8.12 -3.01
N ALA A 9 5.29 -7.88 -3.62
CA ALA A 9 4.61 -6.58 -3.52
C ALA A 9 4.30 -6.23 -2.06
N ILE A 10 3.73 -7.17 -1.30
CA ILE A 10 3.40 -6.97 0.12
C ILE A 10 4.65 -6.65 0.93
N ALA A 11 5.75 -7.37 0.72
CA ALA A 11 7.01 -7.10 1.39
C ALA A 11 7.57 -5.70 1.06
N LEU A 12 7.49 -5.27 -0.21
CA LEU A 12 7.93 -3.94 -0.62
C LEU A 12 7.04 -2.82 -0.08
N ILE A 13 5.72 -3.02 -0.02
CA ILE A 13 4.78 -2.09 0.62
C ILE A 13 5.16 -1.90 2.09
N LYS A 14 5.40 -3.01 2.80
CA LYS A 14 5.83 -2.98 4.19
C LYS A 14 7.13 -2.21 4.37
N GLN A 15 8.16 -2.54 3.59
CA GLN A 15 9.45 -1.84 3.64
C GLN A 15 9.31 -0.35 3.35
N GLY A 16 8.50 0.01 2.34
CA GLY A 16 8.24 1.41 2.03
C GLY A 16 7.57 2.15 3.20
N LEU A 17 6.54 1.56 3.82
CA LEU A 17 5.87 2.15 4.97
C LEU A 17 6.80 2.25 6.20
N GLU A 18 7.63 1.24 6.45
CA GLU A 18 8.64 1.26 7.52
C GLU A 18 9.72 2.33 7.33
N THR A 19 9.93 2.82 6.09
CA THR A 19 10.85 3.93 5.82
C THR A 19 10.27 5.30 6.12
N VAL A 20 8.95 5.40 6.33
CA VAL A 20 8.31 6.65 6.75
C VAL A 20 8.66 6.91 8.21
N LEU A 21 9.55 7.87 8.45
CA LEU A 21 9.97 8.23 9.82
C LEU A 21 8.95 9.08 10.56
N GLU A 22 8.04 9.73 9.84
CA GLU A 22 7.03 10.61 10.43
C GLU A 22 5.92 9.81 11.13
N ARG A 23 5.71 8.53 10.78
CA ARG A 23 4.58 7.73 11.26
C ARG A 23 4.98 6.30 11.52
N GLU A 24 4.49 5.78 12.63
CA GLU A 24 4.74 4.39 13.00
C GLU A 24 3.65 3.51 12.38
N TYR A 25 3.94 2.94 11.21
CA TYR A 25 3.07 1.96 10.57
C TYR A 25 3.28 0.56 11.15
N THR A 26 2.19 -0.14 11.46
CA THR A 26 2.21 -1.52 11.92
C THR A 26 1.24 -2.35 11.08
N GLU A 27 1.74 -3.42 10.48
CA GLU A 27 0.92 -4.40 9.77
C GLU A 27 0.02 -5.14 10.76
N ILE A 28 -1.28 -5.18 10.47
CA ILE A 28 -2.27 -5.89 11.28
C ILE A 28 -2.57 -7.26 10.67
N ALA A 29 -2.88 -7.29 9.36
CA ALA A 29 -3.25 -8.52 8.66
C ALA A 29 -3.19 -8.36 7.14
N GLU A 30 -2.71 -9.38 6.43
CA GLU A 30 -2.98 -9.54 5.00
C GLU A 30 -4.45 -9.97 4.81
N ILE A 31 -5.16 -9.31 3.90
CA ILE A 31 -6.54 -9.65 3.56
C ILE A 31 -6.52 -10.51 2.28
N PRO A 32 -6.96 -11.78 2.35
CA PRO A 32 -7.03 -12.62 1.16
C PRO A 32 -8.08 -12.05 0.21
N VAL A 33 -7.70 -11.96 -1.07
CA VAL A 33 -8.54 -11.42 -2.14
C VAL A 33 -8.50 -12.39 -3.31
N ASP A 34 -9.68 -12.65 -3.88
CA ASP A 34 -9.84 -13.57 -5.02
C ASP A 34 -9.29 -12.99 -6.34
N ASP A 35 -9.14 -11.66 -6.39
CA ASP A 35 -8.57 -10.98 -7.54
C ASP A 35 -7.04 -11.15 -7.54
N GLU A 36 -6.53 -11.90 -8.52
CA GLU A 36 -5.11 -12.21 -8.70
C GLU A 36 -4.25 -10.97 -8.98
N ASP A 37 -4.88 -9.86 -9.38
CA ASP A 37 -4.22 -8.58 -9.68
C ASP A 37 -4.35 -7.56 -8.54
N MET A 38 -4.89 -7.99 -7.39
CA MET A 38 -5.06 -7.15 -6.21
C MET A 38 -4.31 -7.69 -5.00
N VAL A 39 -3.79 -6.77 -4.19
CA VAL A 39 -3.30 -7.01 -2.84
C VAL A 39 -4.04 -6.12 -1.87
N GLN A 40 -4.37 -6.66 -0.70
CA GLN A 40 -4.96 -5.89 0.39
C GLN A 40 -4.25 -6.23 1.69
N VAL A 41 -3.76 -5.20 2.38
CA VAL A 41 -3.07 -5.38 3.66
C VAL A 41 -3.55 -4.30 4.62
N LYS A 42 -3.98 -4.73 5.80
CA LYS A 42 -4.46 -3.88 6.87
C LYS A 42 -3.30 -3.38 7.71
N TYR A 43 -3.30 -2.09 7.99
CA TYR A 43 -2.30 -1.40 8.79
C TYR A 43 -2.96 -0.53 9.86
N SER A 44 -2.26 -0.38 10.99
CA SER A 44 -2.44 0.76 11.88
C SER A 44 -1.32 1.75 11.67
N PHE A 45 -1.57 3.02 11.97
CA PHE A 45 -0.54 4.05 12.08
C PHE A 45 -0.69 4.82 13.39
N VAL A 46 0.42 5.37 13.88
CA VAL A 46 0.44 6.38 14.93
C VAL A 46 1.27 7.57 14.46
N HIS A 47 0.73 8.78 14.62
CA HIS A 47 1.38 10.04 14.28
C HIS A 47 0.94 11.15 15.23
N ASP A 48 1.87 11.77 15.94
CA ASP A 48 1.59 12.88 16.88
C ASP A 48 0.41 12.63 17.85
N GLY A 49 0.27 11.39 18.33
CA GLY A 49 -0.79 10.97 19.25
C GLY A 49 -2.14 10.69 18.59
N VAL A 50 -2.21 10.76 17.25
CA VAL A 50 -3.34 10.28 16.44
C VAL A 50 -3.04 8.85 15.99
N GLU A 51 -3.95 7.94 16.29
CA GLU A 51 -3.87 6.54 15.85
C GLU A 51 -4.97 6.24 14.83
N GLY A 52 -4.74 5.35 13.88
CA GLY A 52 -5.80 4.99 12.94
C GLY A 52 -5.54 3.65 12.29
N ILE A 53 -6.62 3.04 11.81
CA ILE A 53 -6.59 1.78 11.05
C ILE A 53 -7.08 2.05 9.64
N PHE A 54 -6.38 1.47 8.67
CA PHE A 54 -6.71 1.53 7.25
C PHE A 54 -6.22 0.28 6.53
N THR A 55 -6.76 0.06 5.33
CA THR A 55 -6.34 -0.98 4.41
C THR A 55 -5.61 -0.34 3.24
N VAL A 56 -4.41 -0.83 2.96
CA VAL A 56 -3.69 -0.54 1.71
C VAL A 56 -4.21 -1.48 0.65
N VAL A 57 -4.74 -0.91 -0.43
CA VAL A 57 -5.20 -1.64 -1.61
C VAL A 57 -4.20 -1.39 -2.74
N GLY A 58 -3.48 -2.42 -3.15
CA GLY A 58 -2.61 -2.39 -4.31
C GLY A 58 -3.30 -3.04 -5.51
N GLN A 59 -3.45 -2.30 -6.61
CA GLN A 59 -4.09 -2.82 -7.83
C GLN A 59 -3.13 -2.80 -9.01
N SER A 60 -2.94 -3.95 -9.65
CA SER A 60 -2.01 -4.11 -10.76
C SER A 60 -2.58 -3.44 -12.01
N GLN A 61 -1.80 -2.56 -12.64
CA GLN A 61 -2.16 -1.96 -13.90
C GLN A 61 -1.62 -2.84 -15.05
N HIS A 62 -2.45 -3.76 -15.53
CA HIS A 62 -2.08 -4.68 -16.62
C HIS A 62 -2.08 -4.06 -18.02
N ASN A 63 -2.60 -2.83 -18.21
CA ASN A 63 -2.90 -2.27 -19.54
C ASN A 63 -2.41 -0.83 -19.73
N VAL A 64 -1.11 -0.56 -19.53
CA VAL A 64 -0.52 0.65 -20.14
C VAL A 64 0.13 0.23 -21.46
N GLU A 65 -0.69 0.11 -22.51
CA GLU A 65 -0.23 -0.02 -23.89
C GLU A 65 0.71 1.16 -24.20
N GLY A 66 2.03 0.92 -24.18
CA GLY A 66 3.03 1.91 -24.60
C GLY A 66 4.25 2.12 -23.70
N THR A 67 4.37 1.45 -22.55
CA THR A 67 5.62 1.46 -21.76
C THR A 67 6.03 0.04 -21.41
N ASP A 68 7.22 -0.37 -21.88
CA ASP A 68 7.95 -1.61 -21.57
C ASP A 68 7.07 -2.83 -21.21
N GLU A 69 6.83 -3.69 -22.21
CA GLU A 69 6.10 -4.98 -22.13
C GLU A 69 6.67 -5.97 -21.09
N GLY A 70 6.57 -5.67 -19.80
CA GLY A 70 7.00 -6.58 -18.74
C GLY A 70 7.09 -6.00 -17.33
N LEU A 71 7.01 -4.68 -17.14
CA LEU A 71 7.13 -4.08 -15.81
C LEU A 71 5.80 -4.16 -15.05
N LEU A 72 5.81 -4.80 -13.89
CA LEU A 72 4.69 -4.80 -12.96
C LEU A 72 4.54 -3.39 -12.38
N ARG A 73 3.35 -2.80 -12.54
CA ARG A 73 2.96 -1.52 -11.93
C ARG A 73 1.76 -1.75 -11.02
N LEU A 74 1.87 -1.31 -9.78
CA LEU A 74 0.80 -1.38 -8.78
C LEU A 74 0.44 0.04 -8.35
N SER A 75 -0.83 0.41 -8.41
CA SER A 75 -1.29 1.64 -7.76
C SER A 75 -1.74 1.35 -6.34
N LEU A 76 -1.28 2.16 -5.38
CA LEU A 76 -1.59 2.00 -3.96
C LEU A 76 -2.65 3.01 -3.52
N PHE A 77 -3.66 2.53 -2.80
CA PHE A 77 -4.75 3.36 -2.28
C PHE A 77 -4.97 3.07 -0.79
N SER A 78 -5.29 4.11 0.00
CA SER A 78 -5.75 3.94 1.38
C SER A 78 -7.27 3.86 1.45
N GLN A 79 -7.77 2.84 2.16
CA GLN A 79 -9.16 2.69 2.55
C GLN A 79 -9.25 2.64 4.07
N PHE A 80 -9.69 3.72 4.70
CA PHE A 80 -9.88 3.74 6.16
C PHE A 80 -11.09 2.89 6.53
N ASP A 81 -10.98 2.09 7.59
CA ASP A 81 -12.12 1.36 8.14
C ASP A 81 -13.12 2.32 8.77
N GLU A 82 -14.43 2.09 8.60
CA GLU A 82 -15.47 2.93 9.20
C GLU A 82 -15.41 2.97 10.73
N ASP A 83 -14.90 1.89 11.34
CA ASP A 83 -14.68 1.76 12.79
C ASP A 83 -13.37 2.38 13.27
N SER A 84 -12.55 2.93 12.37
CA SER A 84 -11.31 3.62 12.73
C SER A 84 -11.65 4.92 13.46
N SER A 85 -11.03 5.15 14.62
CA SER A 85 -11.23 6.36 15.45
C SER A 85 -11.10 7.68 14.67
N HIS A 86 -10.39 7.65 13.54
CA HIS A 86 -10.13 8.81 12.69
C HIS A 86 -10.60 8.63 11.23
N TYR A 87 -11.58 7.74 10.97
CA TYR A 87 -12.16 7.50 9.65
C TYR A 87 -12.57 8.79 8.90
N GLN A 88 -13.14 9.78 9.62
CA GLN A 88 -13.58 11.06 9.04
C GLN A 88 -12.48 12.14 9.00
N SER A 89 -11.26 11.84 9.46
CA SER A 89 -10.17 12.81 9.47
C SER A 89 -9.58 12.94 8.06
N MET A 90 -10.01 13.98 7.32
CA MET A 90 -9.42 14.33 6.02
C MET A 90 -7.90 14.50 6.11
N THR A 91 -7.40 15.09 7.21
CA THR A 91 -5.96 15.28 7.42
C THR A 91 -5.20 13.95 7.56
N ALA A 92 -5.73 12.99 8.31
CA ALA A 92 -5.09 11.68 8.45
C ALA A 92 -5.09 10.91 7.12
N LYS A 93 -6.19 11.01 6.37
CA LYS A 93 -6.28 10.41 5.05
C LYS A 93 -5.27 11.01 4.07
N ASP A 94 -5.22 12.34 3.97
CA ASP A 94 -4.28 13.03 3.08
C ASP A 94 -2.84 12.68 3.41
N GLN A 95 -2.49 12.62 4.70
CA GLN A 95 -1.17 12.19 5.15
C GLN A 95 -0.85 10.77 4.68
N VAL A 96 -1.71 9.80 4.98
CA VAL A 96 -1.49 8.39 4.57
C VAL A 96 -1.40 8.26 3.05
N ASP A 97 -2.25 8.97 2.30
CA ASP A 97 -2.21 8.97 0.84
C ASP A 97 -0.88 9.52 0.31
N ASN A 98 -0.33 10.59 0.90
CA ASN A 98 0.99 11.12 0.53
C ASN A 98 2.11 10.12 0.79
N ASP A 99 2.04 9.34 1.87
CA ASP A 99 3.04 8.29 2.14
C ASP A 99 2.93 7.16 1.13
N LEU A 100 1.71 6.73 0.81
CA LEU A 100 1.49 5.68 -0.16
C LEU A 100 1.99 6.07 -1.55
N LEU A 101 1.96 7.35 -1.93
CA LEU A 101 2.61 7.81 -3.17
C LEU A 101 4.12 7.55 -3.16
N ASN A 102 4.80 7.83 -2.06
CA ASN A 102 6.23 7.55 -1.91
C ASN A 102 6.52 6.04 -1.91
N VAL A 103 5.65 5.25 -1.25
CA VAL A 103 5.75 3.79 -1.23
C VAL A 103 5.49 3.19 -2.61
N GLU A 104 4.55 3.74 -3.38
CA GLU A 104 4.28 3.34 -4.76
C GLU A 104 5.52 3.54 -5.64
N GLU A 105 6.16 4.71 -5.55
CA GLU A 105 7.42 4.96 -6.27
C GLU A 105 8.53 3.99 -5.86
N TYR A 106 8.68 3.73 -4.55
CA TYR A 106 9.65 2.76 -4.04
C TYR A 106 9.37 1.36 -4.57
N LEU A 107 8.11 0.94 -4.55
CA LEU A 107 7.67 -0.35 -5.05
C LEU A 107 7.97 -0.49 -6.54
N HIS A 108 7.63 0.49 -7.38
CA HIS A 108 7.87 0.41 -8.83
C HIS A 108 9.36 0.25 -9.16
N ARG A 109 10.24 0.87 -8.38
CA ARG A 109 11.69 0.76 -8.53
C ARG A 109 12.19 -0.66 -8.23
N HIS A 110 11.66 -1.34 -7.21
CA HIS A 110 12.20 -2.61 -6.72
C HIS A 110 11.40 -3.86 -7.14
N ILE A 111 10.12 -3.70 -7.48
CA ILE A 111 9.26 -4.87 -7.77
C ILE A 111 9.71 -5.62 -9.04
N ASN A 112 10.33 -4.88 -9.95
CA ASN A 112 10.91 -5.40 -11.20
C ASN A 112 12.39 -5.79 -11.07
N GLU A 113 13.03 -5.53 -9.92
CA GLU A 113 14.38 -6.00 -9.64
C GLU A 113 14.32 -7.47 -9.22
N GLY A 114 14.53 -8.40 -10.15
CA GLY A 114 14.45 -9.84 -9.91
C GLY A 114 14.80 -10.64 -11.14
#